data_AF-A0A6M2CKX9-F1
#
_entry.id   AF-A0A6M2CKX9-F1
#
_cell.length_a   1.000
_cell.length_b   1.000
_cell.length_c   1.000
_cell.angle_alpha   90.00
_cell.angle_beta   90.00
_cell.angle_gamma   90.00
#
_symmetry.space_group_name_H-M   'P 1'
#
loop_
_entity.id
_entity.type
_entity.pdbx_description
1 polymer ?
#
loop_
_entity_poly.entity_id
_entity_poly.type
_entity_poly.pdbx_seq_one_letter_code
_entity_poly.pdbx_strand_id
1 'polypeptide(L)'
;PGHAGLEGNERADALARAFCNRAENPSLSLTMPILPREILAHQRFTRQKCGTPHRSLNGEEATDLRKIQTDVFPHLLKLHAIHPTLYPAVCPWCGGRPTLYHISWGCDRKPSDITNFLGEPLTPSMEQWEAHLASSDPGVQLALLDQVRRAAKASGALDVGPQP
;
A
#
# COMPACT_ATOMS: atom_id res chain seq x y z
N PRO A 1 13.25 -24.89 28.12
CA PRO A 1 12.22 -25.59 27.31
C PRO A 1 12.10 -27.05 27.76
N GLY A 2 10.90 -27.54 28.04
CA GLY A 2 10.66 -28.84 28.70
C GLY A 2 11.02 -30.10 27.90
N HIS A 3 11.70 -29.96 26.76
CA HIS A 3 12.02 -31.07 25.84
C HIS A 3 13.48 -31.06 25.38
N ALA A 4 14.33 -30.21 25.97
CA ALA A 4 15.77 -30.19 25.74
C ALA A 4 16.44 -31.35 26.51
N GLY A 5 17.37 -32.07 25.88
CA GLY A 5 18.11 -33.18 26.48
C GLY A 5 17.55 -34.59 26.22
N LEU A 6 16.52 -34.72 25.38
CA LEU A 6 16.05 -36.04 24.93
C LEU A 6 16.78 -36.43 23.65
N GLU A 7 17.53 -37.54 23.70
CA GLU A 7 18.39 -38.03 22.61
C GLU A 7 17.68 -38.10 21.25
N GLY A 8 16.42 -38.55 21.25
CA GLY A 8 15.60 -38.62 20.04
C GLY A 8 15.33 -37.24 19.41
N ASN A 9 15.10 -36.22 20.23
CA ASN A 9 14.86 -34.85 19.75
C ASN A 9 16.14 -34.21 19.21
N GLU A 10 17.27 -34.46 19.88
CA GLU A 10 18.58 -33.97 19.42
C GLU A 10 18.99 -34.63 18.11
N ARG A 11 18.73 -35.93 17.97
CA ARG A 11 18.98 -36.66 16.73
C ARG A 11 18.08 -36.18 15.59
N ALA A 12 16.79 -35.95 15.86
CA ALA A 12 15.86 -35.42 14.87
C ALA A 12 16.24 -34.00 14.43
N ASP A 13 16.63 -33.14 15.37
CA ASP A 13 17.11 -31.77 15.12
C ASP A 13 18.43 -31.77 14.32
N ALA A 14 19.37 -32.66 14.66
CA ALA A 14 20.63 -32.82 13.91
C ALA A 14 20.40 -33.31 12.47
N LEU A 15 19.52 -34.29 12.27
CA LEU A 15 19.15 -34.77 10.94
C LEU A 15 18.44 -33.69 10.13
N ALA A 16 17.48 -32.98 10.73
CA ALA A 16 16.80 -31.86 10.07
C ALA A 16 17.79 -30.75 9.65
N ARG A 17 18.77 -30.43 10.51
CA ARG A 17 19.85 -29.49 10.17
C ARG A 17 20.73 -29.99 9.03
N ALA A 18 21.03 -31.29 8.96
CA ALA A 18 21.85 -31.87 7.90
C ALA A 18 21.12 -31.93 6.55
N PHE A 19 19.80 -32.10 6.54
CA PHE A 19 18.99 -32.18 5.31
C PHE A 19 18.68 -30.82 4.70
N CYS A 20 18.63 -29.75 5.51
CA CYS A 20 18.48 -28.41 4.99
C CYS A 20 19.86 -27.85 4.60
N ASN A 21 20.14 -27.74 3.29
CA ASN A 21 21.20 -26.88 2.75
C ASN A 21 20.91 -25.42 3.10
N ARG A 22 21.04 -25.05 4.37
CA ARG A 22 20.99 -23.66 4.78
C ARG A 22 22.27 -23.03 4.26
N ALA A 23 22.14 -21.95 3.48
CA ALA A 23 23.29 -21.16 3.06
C ALA A 23 24.24 -20.94 4.25
N GLU A 24 25.53 -21.22 4.06
CA GLU A 24 26.57 -20.81 5.01
C GLU A 24 26.30 -19.36 5.39
N ASN A 25 26.31 -19.04 6.69
CA ASN A 25 26.18 -17.67 7.14
C ASN A 25 27.29 -16.88 6.45
N PRO A 26 27.00 -16.05 5.42
CA PRO A 26 28.04 -15.14 5.00
C PRO A 26 28.25 -14.27 6.23
N SER A 27 29.51 -14.05 6.62
CA SER A 27 29.86 -13.06 7.63
C SER A 27 29.58 -11.66 7.08
N LEU A 28 28.35 -11.40 6.70
CA LEU A 28 27.80 -10.07 6.56
C LEU A 28 27.50 -9.68 8.00
N SER A 29 28.26 -8.73 8.53
CA SER A 29 27.92 -8.04 9.77
C SER A 29 26.67 -7.18 9.56
N LEU A 30 25.56 -7.81 9.18
CA LEU A 30 24.25 -7.25 9.37
C LEU A 30 23.97 -7.47 10.84
N THR A 31 23.93 -6.39 11.61
CA THR A 31 23.53 -6.36 13.01
C THR A 31 22.09 -6.87 13.10
N MET A 32 21.90 -8.18 13.01
CA MET A 32 20.60 -8.81 13.12
C MET A 32 20.18 -8.71 14.58
N PRO A 33 18.99 -8.18 14.87
CA PRO A 33 18.55 -8.02 16.24
C PRO A 33 18.45 -9.38 16.93
N ILE A 34 18.80 -9.42 18.22
CA ILE A 34 18.88 -10.66 19.01
C ILE A 34 17.59 -10.86 19.80
N LEU A 35 16.92 -9.79 20.23
CA LEU A 35 15.69 -9.90 20.98
C LEU A 35 14.50 -10.22 20.06
N PRO A 36 13.57 -11.12 20.47
CA PRO A 36 12.41 -11.49 19.66
C PRO A 36 11.60 -10.28 19.15
N ARG A 37 11.38 -9.27 19.99
CA ARG A 37 10.66 -8.03 19.61
C ARG A 37 11.36 -7.27 18.48
N GLU A 38 12.69 -7.26 18.48
CA GLU A 38 13.51 -6.52 17.54
C GLU A 38 13.65 -7.30 16.22
N ILE A 39 13.70 -8.63 16.28
CA ILE A 39 13.63 -9.51 15.10
C ILE A 39 12.30 -9.27 14.37
N LEU A 40 11.18 -9.28 15.09
CA LEU A 40 9.86 -9.04 14.51
C LEU A 40 9.75 -7.62 13.94
N ALA A 41 10.28 -6.63 14.64
CA ALA A 41 10.32 -5.25 14.15
C ALA A 41 11.15 -5.13 12.86
N HIS A 42 12.36 -5.68 12.86
CA HIS A 42 13.24 -5.72 11.69
C HIS A 42 12.53 -6.37 10.49
N GLN A 43 12.01 -7.60 10.66
CA GLN A 43 11.28 -8.29 9.60
C GLN A 43 10.07 -7.50 9.09
N ARG A 44 9.34 -6.83 9.99
CA ARG A 44 8.21 -5.97 9.62
C ARG A 44 8.66 -4.78 8.79
N PHE A 45 9.69 -4.06 9.23
CA PHE A 45 10.22 -2.89 8.54
C PHE A 45 10.86 -3.25 7.19
N THR A 46 11.60 -4.36 7.10
CA THR A 46 12.18 -4.83 5.83
C THR A 46 11.10 -5.16 4.79
N ARG A 47 9.91 -5.61 5.23
CA ARG A 47 8.78 -5.91 4.34
C ARG A 47 7.84 -4.73 4.13
N GLN A 48 8.07 -3.62 4.82
CA GLN A 48 7.20 -2.46 4.75
C GLN A 48 7.47 -1.69 3.45
N LYS A 49 6.54 -1.79 2.50
CA LYS A 49 6.60 -1.04 1.23
C LYS A 49 5.99 0.37 1.33
N CYS A 50 4.96 0.52 2.15
CA CYS A 50 4.23 1.78 2.29
C CYS A 50 4.51 2.46 3.63
N GLY A 51 4.50 3.79 3.65
CA GLY A 51 4.72 4.57 4.87
C GLY A 51 3.68 4.26 5.96
N THR A 52 4.03 4.43 7.22
CA THR A 52 3.04 4.41 8.29
C THR A 52 2.22 5.71 8.26
N PRO A 53 0.91 5.68 8.52
CA PRO A 53 0.12 6.88 8.76
C PRO A 53 0.80 7.74 9.81
N HIS A 54 1.02 9.01 9.50
CA HIS A 54 1.61 9.94 10.43
C HIS A 54 0.63 10.20 11.59
N ARG A 55 1.16 10.45 12.79
CA ARG A 55 0.36 10.67 14.02
C ARG A 55 -0.61 11.85 13.97
N SER A 56 -0.43 12.75 13.00
CA SER A 56 -1.29 13.92 12.81
C SER A 56 -2.56 13.61 12.02
N LEU A 57 -2.62 12.47 11.33
CA LEU A 57 -3.82 12.04 10.63
C LEU A 57 -4.86 11.60 11.65
N ASN A 58 -6.11 11.98 11.42
CA ASN A 58 -7.23 11.43 12.20
C ASN A 58 -7.48 9.95 11.83
N GLY A 59 -8.36 9.28 12.58
CA GLY A 59 -8.63 7.85 12.37
C GLY A 59 -9.18 7.52 10.97
N GLU A 60 -10.01 8.40 10.39
CA GLU A 60 -10.59 8.22 9.06
C GLU A 60 -9.54 8.41 7.97
N GLU A 61 -8.74 9.47 8.06
CA GLU A 61 -7.61 9.75 7.17
C GLU A 61 -6.58 8.63 7.17
N ALA A 62 -6.21 8.14 8.36
CA ALA A 62 -5.30 7.01 8.48
C ALA A 62 -5.87 5.74 7.83
N THR A 63 -7.19 5.51 7.98
CA THR A 63 -7.89 4.38 7.37
C THR A 63 -7.92 4.50 5.85
N ASP A 64 -8.27 5.67 5.32
CA ASP A 64 -8.29 5.92 3.89
C ASP A 64 -6.90 5.86 3.27
N LEU A 65 -5.87 6.34 3.97
CA LEU A 65 -4.49 6.21 3.52
C LEU A 65 -4.11 4.74 3.37
N ARG A 66 -4.48 3.89 4.34
CA ARG A 66 -4.27 2.44 4.23
C ARG A 66 -5.02 1.84 3.05
N LYS A 67 -6.26 2.27 2.80
CA LYS A 67 -7.02 1.80 1.64
C LYS A 67 -6.35 2.20 0.32
N ILE A 68 -5.80 3.41 0.25
CA ILE A 68 -5.07 3.90 -0.94
C ILE A 68 -3.78 3.09 -1.14
N GLN A 69 -2.99 2.92 -0.09
CA GLN A 69 -1.74 2.14 -0.10
C GLN A 69 -1.93 0.67 -0.49
N THR A 70 -3.11 0.11 -0.24
CA THR A 70 -3.44 -1.29 -0.56
C THR A 70 -4.34 -1.44 -1.79
N ASP A 71 -4.49 -0.38 -2.58
CA ASP A 71 -5.29 -0.35 -3.82
C ASP A 71 -6.76 -0.78 -3.62
N VAL A 72 -7.30 -0.59 -2.42
CA VAL A 72 -8.67 -0.97 -2.06
C VAL A 72 -9.61 0.21 -1.90
N PHE A 73 -9.09 1.44 -1.96
CA PHE A 73 -9.88 2.66 -1.95
C PHE A 73 -10.88 2.67 -3.12
N PRO A 74 -12.13 3.18 -2.94
CA PRO A 74 -13.14 3.19 -4.00
C PRO A 74 -12.65 3.83 -5.29
N HIS A 75 -12.75 3.10 -6.39
CA HIS A 75 -12.46 3.54 -7.75
C HIS A 75 -13.32 2.73 -8.73
N LEU A 76 -13.60 3.28 -9.92
CA LEU A 76 -14.62 2.73 -10.82
C LEU A 76 -14.34 1.28 -11.24
N LEU A 77 -13.09 0.88 -11.48
CA LEU A 77 -12.79 -0.50 -11.87
C LEU A 77 -13.21 -1.51 -10.79
N LYS A 78 -12.96 -1.20 -9.51
CA LYS A 78 -13.37 -2.04 -8.39
C LYS A 78 -14.88 -2.02 -8.17
N LEU A 79 -15.51 -0.85 -8.30
CA LEU A 79 -16.96 -0.73 -8.16
C LEU A 79 -17.70 -1.43 -9.31
N HIS A 80 -17.19 -1.37 -10.53
CA HIS A 80 -17.71 -2.11 -11.68
C HIS A 80 -17.65 -3.62 -11.44
N ALA A 81 -16.58 -4.14 -10.82
CA ALA A 81 -16.48 -5.55 -10.49
C ALA A 81 -17.59 -6.03 -9.51
N ILE A 82 -18.15 -5.12 -8.71
CA ILE A 82 -19.22 -5.41 -7.73
C ILE A 82 -20.60 -5.12 -8.34
N HIS A 83 -20.74 -3.97 -9.03
CA HIS A 83 -21.98 -3.49 -9.63
C HIS A 83 -21.74 -3.02 -11.08
N PRO A 84 -21.64 -3.96 -12.05
CA PRO A 84 -21.29 -3.63 -13.43
C PRO A 84 -22.28 -2.71 -14.15
N THR A 85 -23.55 -2.74 -13.75
CA THR A 85 -24.63 -1.96 -14.35
C THR A 85 -24.69 -0.53 -13.83
N LEU A 86 -24.13 -0.26 -12.63
CA LEU A 86 -24.15 1.06 -12.01
C LEU A 86 -22.87 1.84 -12.31
N TYR A 87 -21.73 1.17 -12.38
CA TYR A 87 -20.44 1.80 -12.58
C TYR A 87 -19.80 1.35 -13.89
N PRO A 88 -19.41 2.27 -14.78
CA PRO A 88 -18.72 1.92 -16.01
C PRO A 88 -17.28 1.46 -15.75
N ALA A 89 -16.80 0.48 -16.52
CA ALA A 89 -15.42 0.01 -16.50
C ALA A 89 -14.44 0.92 -17.28
N VAL A 90 -14.83 2.18 -17.53
CA VAL A 90 -14.06 3.15 -18.32
C VAL A 90 -13.88 4.45 -17.56
N CYS A 91 -12.74 5.10 -17.76
CA CYS A 91 -12.44 6.40 -17.20
C CYS A 91 -13.34 7.47 -17.85
N PRO A 92 -14.04 8.30 -17.06
CA PRO A 92 -14.97 9.30 -17.59
C PRO A 92 -14.28 10.41 -18.40
N TRP A 93 -12.97 10.59 -18.24
CA TRP A 93 -12.24 11.68 -18.89
C TRP A 93 -11.51 11.25 -20.16
N CYS A 94 -10.95 10.04 -20.17
CA CYS A 94 -10.14 9.57 -21.30
C CYS A 94 -10.62 8.26 -21.93
N GLY A 95 -11.64 7.59 -21.37
CA GLY A 95 -12.12 6.28 -21.82
C GLY A 95 -11.20 5.10 -21.50
N GLY A 96 -10.04 5.34 -20.88
CA GLY A 96 -9.08 4.30 -20.48
C GLY A 96 -9.54 3.46 -19.29
N ARG A 97 -8.70 2.52 -18.85
CA ARG A 97 -9.02 1.64 -17.71
C ARG A 97 -8.97 2.43 -16.38
N PRO A 98 -10.06 2.49 -15.59
CA PRO A 98 -10.17 3.39 -14.45
C PRO A 98 -9.62 2.76 -13.16
N THR A 99 -8.32 2.44 -13.14
CA THR A 99 -7.63 2.00 -11.91
C THR A 99 -7.52 3.15 -10.91
N LEU A 100 -7.22 2.85 -9.63
CA LEU A 100 -6.99 3.89 -8.63
C LEU A 100 -5.90 4.86 -9.07
N TYR A 101 -4.72 4.33 -9.47
CA TYR A 101 -3.62 5.13 -10.02
C TYR A 101 -4.07 6.00 -11.20
N HIS A 102 -4.81 5.43 -12.16
CA HIS A 102 -5.19 6.18 -13.35
C HIS A 102 -6.12 7.34 -13.01
N ILE A 103 -7.17 7.08 -12.22
CA ILE A 103 -8.12 8.10 -11.81
C ILE A 103 -7.45 9.17 -10.94
N SER A 104 -6.61 8.79 -9.97
CA SER A 104 -5.99 9.75 -9.05
C SER A 104 -4.85 10.56 -9.68
N TRP A 105 -4.01 9.89 -10.48
CA TRP A 105 -2.69 10.39 -10.86
C TRP A 105 -2.41 10.27 -12.36
N GLY A 106 -2.58 9.09 -12.94
CA GLY A 106 -2.08 8.74 -14.27
C GLY A 106 -2.92 9.17 -15.47
N CYS A 107 -4.12 9.74 -15.29
CA CYS A 107 -4.95 10.19 -16.41
C CYS A 107 -4.57 11.61 -16.90
N ASP A 108 -4.19 11.75 -18.16
CA ASP A 108 -3.77 13.02 -18.78
C ASP A 108 -4.91 13.98 -19.09
N ARG A 109 -6.15 13.47 -19.18
CA ARG A 109 -7.35 14.26 -19.49
C ARG A 109 -8.13 14.67 -18.25
N LYS A 110 -7.50 14.63 -17.07
CA LYS A 110 -8.13 15.04 -15.81
C LYS A 110 -8.59 16.50 -15.85
N PRO A 111 -9.74 16.81 -15.24
CA PRO A 111 -10.14 18.19 -14.97
C PRO A 111 -9.05 18.99 -14.24
N SER A 112 -8.87 20.25 -14.63
CA SER A 112 -7.75 21.11 -14.17
C SER A 112 -7.78 21.42 -12.67
N ASP A 113 -8.94 21.32 -12.03
CA ASP A 113 -9.13 21.43 -10.58
C ASP A 113 -8.53 20.26 -9.79
N ILE A 114 -8.21 19.16 -10.46
CA ILE A 114 -7.58 17.96 -9.88
C ILE A 114 -6.24 17.59 -10.54
N THR A 115 -5.61 18.51 -11.27
CA THR A 115 -4.28 18.30 -11.88
C THR A 115 -3.11 18.85 -11.06
N ASN A 116 -3.34 19.23 -9.79
CA ASN A 116 -2.31 19.78 -8.92
C ASN A 116 -2.09 18.90 -7.67
N PHE A 117 -0.82 18.62 -7.36
CA PHE A 117 -0.36 17.89 -6.18
C PHE A 117 0.68 18.74 -5.46
N LEU A 118 0.44 19.06 -4.18
CA LEU A 118 1.29 19.98 -3.41
C LEU A 118 1.49 21.36 -4.09
N GLY A 119 0.52 21.82 -4.87
CA GLY A 119 0.59 23.09 -5.60
C GLY A 119 1.34 23.02 -6.93
N GLU A 120 1.92 21.87 -7.28
CA GLU A 120 2.63 21.65 -8.53
C GLU A 120 1.79 20.82 -9.52
N PRO A 121 1.98 21.00 -10.85
CA PRO A 121 1.33 20.16 -11.84
C PRO A 121 1.69 18.67 -11.64
N LEU A 122 0.69 17.79 -11.68
CA LEU A 122 0.95 16.35 -11.65
C LEU A 122 1.71 15.93 -12.90
N THR A 123 2.88 15.33 -12.70
CA THR A 123 3.56 14.55 -13.73
C THR A 123 3.12 13.09 -13.60
N PRO A 124 2.42 12.50 -14.58
CA PRO A 124 1.95 11.13 -14.48
C PRO A 124 3.11 10.13 -14.55
N SER A 125 3.60 9.68 -13.40
CA SER A 125 4.63 8.67 -13.27
C SER A 125 4.24 7.65 -12.20
N MET A 126 4.35 6.37 -12.55
CA MET A 126 4.09 5.27 -11.62
C MET A 126 5.11 5.27 -10.48
N GLU A 127 6.37 5.61 -10.76
CA GLU A 127 7.42 5.71 -9.73
C GLU A 127 7.12 6.80 -8.71
N GLN A 128 6.65 7.97 -9.17
CA GLN A 128 6.27 9.06 -8.27
C GLN A 128 5.05 8.68 -7.42
N TRP A 129 4.04 8.05 -8.03
CA TRP A 129 2.90 7.52 -7.29
C TRP A 129 3.33 6.57 -6.17
N GLU A 130 4.19 5.59 -6.48
CA GLU A 130 4.73 4.66 -5.47
C GLU A 130 5.55 5.37 -4.39
N ALA A 131 6.36 6.37 -4.77
CA ALA A 131 7.13 7.18 -3.83
C ALA A 131 6.20 7.94 -2.85
N HIS A 132 5.08 8.48 -3.32
CA HIS A 132 4.10 9.12 -2.46
C HIS A 132 3.38 8.13 -1.53
N LEU A 133 3.09 6.90 -1.99
CA LEU A 133 2.54 5.84 -1.14
C LEU A 133 3.54 5.37 -0.05
N ALA A 134 4.82 5.40 -0.36
CA ALA A 134 5.91 5.05 0.56
C ALA A 134 6.22 6.17 1.58
N SER A 135 5.82 7.41 1.30
CA SER A 135 6.13 8.56 2.14
C SER A 135 5.50 8.46 3.54
N SER A 136 6.29 8.81 4.55
CA SER A 136 5.84 8.99 5.94
C SER A 136 5.72 10.48 6.32
N ASP A 137 5.94 11.39 5.36
CA ASP A 137 5.78 12.82 5.56
C ASP A 137 4.30 13.20 5.66
N PRO A 138 3.88 13.96 6.69
CA PRO A 138 2.48 14.30 6.88
C PRO A 138 1.91 15.18 5.75
N GLY A 139 2.70 16.10 5.19
CA GLY A 139 2.25 16.96 4.10
C GLY A 139 1.97 16.16 2.83
N VAL A 140 2.86 15.23 2.49
CA VAL A 140 2.67 14.31 1.35
C VAL A 140 1.46 13.41 1.56
N GLN A 141 1.27 12.86 2.76
CA GLN A 141 0.13 11.98 3.07
C GLN A 141 -1.21 12.72 2.95
N LEU A 142 -1.30 13.94 3.48
CA LEU A 142 -2.50 14.77 3.39
C LEU A 142 -2.80 15.18 1.95
N ALA A 143 -1.79 15.60 1.19
CA ALA A 143 -1.96 15.96 -0.21
C ALA A 143 -2.39 14.76 -1.07
N LEU A 144 -1.85 13.56 -0.79
CA LEU A 144 -2.25 12.33 -1.45
C LEU A 144 -3.70 11.96 -1.14
N LEU A 145 -4.10 12.02 0.13
CA LEU A 145 -5.47 11.78 0.55
C LEU A 145 -6.44 12.73 -0.16
N ASP A 146 -6.14 14.01 -0.13
CA ASP A 146 -6.95 15.05 -0.77
C ASP A 146 -7.06 14.82 -2.28
N GLN A 147 -5.94 14.58 -2.97
CA GLN A 147 -5.91 14.31 -4.40
C GLN A 147 -6.74 13.09 -4.78
N VAL A 148 -6.58 11.96 -4.07
CA VAL A 148 -7.33 10.73 -4.37
C VAL A 148 -8.82 10.93 -4.08
N ARG A 149 -9.18 11.59 -2.97
CA ARG A 149 -10.58 11.87 -2.62
C ARG A 149 -11.23 12.78 -3.65
N ARG A 150 -10.56 13.86 -4.08
CA ARG A 150 -11.06 14.76 -5.14
C ARG A 150 -11.26 14.01 -6.45
N ALA A 151 -10.27 13.23 -6.88
CA ALA A 151 -10.37 12.45 -8.11
C ALA A 151 -11.46 11.37 -8.06
N ALA A 152 -11.64 10.71 -6.91
CA ALA A 152 -12.67 9.70 -6.73
C ALA A 152 -14.09 10.31 -6.70
N LYS A 153 -14.26 11.51 -6.12
CA LYS A 153 -15.51 12.28 -6.24
C LYS A 153 -15.76 12.73 -7.68
N ALA A 154 -14.78 13.36 -8.33
CA ALA A 154 -14.92 13.87 -9.69
C ALA A 154 -15.17 12.77 -10.75
N SER A 155 -14.73 11.54 -10.48
CA SER A 155 -15.00 10.38 -11.34
C SER A 155 -16.32 9.65 -11.00
N GLY A 156 -17.01 10.04 -9.93
CA GLY A 156 -18.23 9.39 -9.45
C GLY A 156 -18.01 8.10 -8.66
N ALA A 157 -16.77 7.78 -8.28
CA ALA A 157 -16.45 6.60 -7.46
C ALA A 157 -16.78 6.80 -5.97
N LEU A 158 -16.91 8.05 -5.51
CA LEU A 158 -17.38 8.39 -4.16
C LEU A 158 -18.78 9.02 -4.15
N ASP A 159 -19.46 9.06 -5.30
CA ASP A 159 -20.84 9.52 -5.32
C ASP A 159 -21.67 8.61 -4.40
N VAL A 160 -22.37 9.24 -3.46
CA VAL A 160 -23.42 8.59 -2.68
C VAL A 160 -24.39 8.04 -3.73
N GLY A 161 -24.35 6.72 -3.96
CA GLY A 161 -25.27 6.07 -4.89
C GLY A 161 -26.71 6.51 -4.60
N PRO A 162 -27.62 6.47 -5.59
CA PRO A 162 -29.00 6.88 -5.37
C PRO A 162 -29.50 6.22 -4.09
N GLN A 163 -29.85 7.04 -3.10
CA GLN A 163 -30.40 6.53 -1.86
C GLN A 163 -31.65 5.72 -2.22
N PRO A 164 -31.84 4.53 -1.61
CA PRO A 164 -33.02 3.71 -1.87
C PRO A 164 -34.32 4.45 -1.59
#